data_AF-A0A519W2V5-F1
#
_entry.id   AF-A0A519W2V5-F1
#
_cell.length_a   1.000
_cell.length_b   1.000
_cell.length_c   1.000
_cell.angle_alpha   90.00
_cell.angle_beta   90.00
_cell.angle_gamma   90.00
#
_symmetry.space_group_name_H-M   'P 1'
#
loop_
_entity.id
_entity.type
_entity.pdbx_description
1 polymer ?
#
loop_
_entity_poly.entity_id
_entity_poly.type
_entity_poly.pdbx_seq_one_letter_code
_entity_poly.pdbx_strand_id
1 'polypeptide(L)'
;MEHLLDNPIYHALISGHQSVSKGTAAVKYYVESMAAFAGLKENSTENLEVLYQISQADSVFVIFSKNPFEIPQQWKLLMHIDMYQLVYDSKEIPIIDQQNWSDLSETDVPEMK
;
A
#
# COMPACT_ATOMS: atom_id res chain seq x y z
N MET A 1 -2.34 20.88 5.84
CA MET A 1 -3.53 20.06 5.56
C MET A 1 -3.04 18.68 5.17
N GLU A 2 -3.72 17.65 5.67
CA GLU A 2 -3.44 16.27 5.32
C GLU A 2 -3.90 16.01 3.88
N HIS A 3 -3.05 15.39 3.07
CA HIS A 3 -3.35 15.04 1.68
C HIS A 3 -3.70 13.55 1.58
N LEU A 4 -4.59 13.17 0.66
CA LEU A 4 -4.97 11.76 0.45
C LEU A 4 -3.74 10.85 0.24
N LEU A 5 -2.73 11.37 -0.46
CA LEU A 5 -1.49 10.65 -0.75
C LEU A 5 -0.49 10.63 0.43
N ASP A 6 -0.78 11.29 1.55
CA ASP A 6 -0.01 11.12 2.80
C ASP A 6 -0.24 9.73 3.41
N ASN A 7 -1.36 9.07 3.07
CA ASN A 7 -1.70 7.71 3.47
C ASN A 7 -2.32 6.90 2.32
N PRO A 8 -1.56 6.68 1.24
CA PRO A 8 -2.10 6.19 -0.03
C PRO A 8 -2.61 4.75 0.07
N ILE A 9 -1.96 3.91 0.90
CA ILE A 9 -2.35 2.51 1.06
C ILE A 9 -3.73 2.40 1.71
N TYR A 10 -3.95 3.08 2.84
CA TYR A 10 -5.23 3.04 3.53
C TYR A 10 -6.34 3.58 2.62
N HIS A 11 -6.12 4.74 1.99
CA HIS A 11 -7.12 5.36 1.13
C HIS A 11 -7.46 4.53 -0.11
N ALA A 12 -6.49 3.85 -0.73
CA ALA A 12 -6.76 2.92 -1.82
C ALA A 12 -7.63 1.75 -1.36
N LEU A 13 -7.28 1.14 -0.22
CA LEU A 13 -7.95 -0.05 0.34
C LEU A 13 -9.37 0.19 0.86
N ILE A 14 -9.75 1.44 1.14
CA ILE A 14 -11.13 1.81 1.49
C ILE A 14 -11.94 2.35 0.30
N SER A 15 -11.31 2.50 -0.87
CA SER A 15 -11.95 3.06 -2.07
C SER A 15 -11.79 2.12 -3.28
N GLY A 16 -10.95 2.48 -4.25
CA GLY A 16 -10.80 1.75 -5.52
C GLY A 16 -10.39 0.29 -5.36
N HIS A 17 -9.72 -0.07 -4.26
CA HIS A 17 -9.25 -1.44 -4.01
C HIS A 17 -10.07 -2.18 -2.95
N GLN A 18 -11.30 -1.73 -2.65
CA GLN A 18 -12.14 -2.34 -1.62
C GLN A 18 -12.41 -3.84 -1.86
N SER A 19 -12.53 -4.28 -3.12
CA SER A 19 -12.81 -5.69 -3.47
C SER A 19 -11.69 -6.66 -3.09
N VAL A 20 -10.47 -6.17 -2.93
CA VAL A 20 -9.27 -6.95 -2.60
C VAL A 20 -8.72 -6.62 -1.21
N SER A 21 -9.50 -5.89 -0.42
CA SER A 21 -9.16 -5.35 0.89
C SER A 21 -9.78 -6.18 2.01
N LYS A 22 -8.96 -6.54 3.01
CA LYS A 22 -9.36 -7.21 4.26
C LYS A 22 -9.20 -6.27 5.46
N GLY A 23 -9.75 -6.67 6.60
CA GLY A 23 -9.57 -5.98 7.88
C GLY A 23 -10.76 -5.13 8.32
N THR A 24 -10.51 -4.18 9.22
CA THR A 24 -11.52 -3.38 9.93
C THR A 24 -11.69 -1.99 9.30
N ALA A 25 -12.45 -1.11 9.95
CA ALA A 25 -12.53 0.30 9.52
C ALA A 25 -11.26 1.10 9.86
N ALA A 26 -10.50 0.70 10.88
CA ALA A 26 -9.28 1.38 11.30
C ALA A 26 -8.02 0.85 10.60
N VAL A 27 -8.06 -0.39 10.13
CA VAL A 27 -6.92 -1.09 9.54
C VAL A 27 -7.38 -1.89 8.34
N LYS A 28 -6.74 -1.67 7.20
CA LYS A 28 -6.94 -2.45 5.99
C LYS A 28 -5.64 -3.09 5.53
N TYR A 29 -5.73 -4.23 4.87
CA TYR A 29 -4.59 -4.87 4.22
C TYR A 29 -5.04 -5.67 2.99
N TYR A 30 -4.15 -5.88 2.03
CA TYR A 30 -4.48 -6.68 0.84
C TYR A 30 -4.59 -8.16 1.16
N VAL A 31 -5.30 -8.89 0.30
CA VAL A 31 -5.14 -10.35 0.26
C VAL A 31 -3.70 -10.72 -0.10
N GLU A 32 -3.15 -11.73 0.57
CA GLU A 32 -1.74 -12.14 0.45
C GLU A 32 -1.32 -12.46 -0.99
N SER A 33 -2.22 -13.03 -1.79
CA SER A 33 -1.97 -13.34 -3.20
C SER A 33 -1.81 -12.12 -4.11
N MET A 34 -2.05 -10.91 -3.59
CA MET A 34 -1.99 -9.66 -4.37
C MET A 34 -0.81 -8.79 -3.96
N ALA A 35 -0.70 -8.45 -2.67
CA ALA A 35 0.39 -7.61 -2.18
C ALA A 35 0.53 -7.70 -0.66
N ALA A 36 1.73 -7.37 -0.16
CA ALA A 36 2.05 -7.32 1.27
C ALA A 36 1.78 -5.93 1.89
N PHE A 37 0.84 -5.13 1.39
CA PHE A 37 0.61 -3.77 1.93
C PHE A 37 -0.49 -3.74 3.00
N ALA A 38 -0.26 -2.96 4.05
CA ALA A 38 -1.26 -2.60 5.05
C ALA A 38 -1.39 -1.08 5.17
N GLY A 39 -2.63 -0.62 5.22
CA GLY A 39 -2.99 0.78 5.43
C GLY A 39 -3.64 0.93 6.79
N LEU A 40 -3.04 1.73 7.65
CA LEU A 40 -3.61 2.11 8.94
C LEU A 40 -4.34 3.43 8.75
N LYS A 41 -5.54 3.60 9.30
CA LYS A 41 -6.26 4.88 9.21
C LYS A 41 -5.42 6.01 9.82
N GLU A 42 -4.87 5.72 10.98
CA GLU A 42 -3.86 6.51 11.67
C GLU A 42 -2.60 5.66 11.80
N ASN A 43 -1.43 6.19 11.45
CA ASN A 43 -0.16 5.47 11.64
C ASN A 43 0.25 5.52 13.12
N SER A 44 -0.44 4.71 13.93
CA SER A 44 -0.31 4.65 15.39
C SER A 44 -0.08 3.23 15.90
N THR A 45 0.46 3.14 17.12
CA THR A 45 0.66 1.91 17.87
C THR A 45 -0.64 1.12 18.03
N GLU A 46 -1.76 1.80 18.29
CA GLU A 46 -3.08 1.16 18.46
C GLU A 46 -3.56 0.49 17.17
N ASN A 47 -3.36 1.14 16.02
CA ASN A 47 -3.73 0.53 14.74
C ASN A 47 -2.78 -0.61 14.34
N LEU A 48 -1.51 -0.54 14.71
CA LEU A 48 -0.58 -1.67 14.57
C LEU A 48 -0.97 -2.86 15.45
N GLU A 49 -1.47 -2.62 16.66
CA GLU A 49 -2.02 -3.68 17.52
C GLU A 49 -3.25 -4.31 16.86
N VAL A 50 -4.18 -3.50 16.35
CA VAL A 50 -5.35 -4.01 15.62
C VAL A 50 -4.92 -4.87 14.43
N LEU A 51 -3.90 -4.44 13.65
CA LEU A 51 -3.36 -5.24 12.56
C LEU A 51 -2.81 -6.58 13.04
N TYR A 52 -2.10 -6.60 14.16
CA TYR A 52 -1.51 -7.82 14.74
C TYR A 52 -2.60 -8.82 15.11
N GLN A 53 -3.69 -8.35 15.73
CA GLN A 53 -4.80 -9.21 16.16
C GLN A 53 -5.61 -9.81 15.01
N ILE A 54 -5.69 -9.13 13.86
CA ILE A 54 -6.54 -9.54 12.73
C ILE A 54 -5.78 -10.21 11.57
N SER A 55 -4.45 -10.19 11.61
CA SER A 55 -3.60 -10.81 10.59
C SER A 55 -3.23 -12.23 10.97
N GLN A 56 -2.81 -13.02 9.98
CA GLN A 56 -2.31 -14.37 10.24
C GLN A 56 -0.93 -14.29 10.88
N ALA A 57 -0.56 -15.30 11.67
CA ALA A 57 0.80 -15.42 12.17
C ALA A 57 1.81 -15.37 11.01
N ASP A 58 2.97 -14.77 11.26
CA ASP A 58 4.06 -14.61 10.29
C ASP A 58 3.73 -13.75 9.06
N SER A 59 2.60 -13.03 9.05
CA SER A 59 2.29 -12.06 7.99
C SER A 59 3.35 -10.97 7.90
N VAL A 60 3.72 -10.61 6.67
CA VAL A 60 4.62 -9.48 6.38
C VAL A 60 3.81 -8.33 5.81
N PHE A 61 4.03 -7.13 6.35
CA PHE A 61 3.37 -5.92 5.88
C PHE A 61 4.36 -4.81 5.56
N VAL A 62 4.09 -4.09 4.48
CA VAL A 62 4.67 -2.80 4.13
C VAL A 62 3.63 -1.73 4.47
N ILE A 63 4.05 -0.75 5.27
CA ILE A 63 3.23 0.37 5.71
C ILE A 63 3.85 1.67 5.19
N PHE A 64 3.01 2.57 4.70
CA PHE A 64 3.43 3.88 4.25
C PHE A 64 3.11 4.91 5.33
N SER A 65 4.12 5.65 5.78
CA SER A 65 3.91 6.75 6.70
C SER A 65 4.73 7.96 6.29
N LYS A 66 4.10 9.13 6.36
CA LYS A 66 4.74 10.43 6.17
C LYS A 66 5.73 10.77 7.27
N ASN A 67 5.43 10.35 8.50
CA ASN A 67 6.26 10.61 9.68
C ASN A 67 6.69 9.28 10.29
N PRO A 68 7.87 9.21 10.93
CA PRO A 68 8.21 8.08 11.78
C PRO A 68 7.16 7.88 12.86
N PHE A 69 6.86 6.63 13.19
CA PHE A 69 5.97 6.24 14.27
C PHE A 69 6.54 5.01 14.98
N GLU A 70 6.09 4.78 16.21
CA GLU A 70 6.61 3.71 17.05
C GLU A 70 6.14 2.34 16.53
N ILE A 71 7.07 1.40 16.43
CA ILE A 71 6.78 0.01 16.07
C ILE A 71 6.77 -0.82 17.37
N PRO A 72 5.61 -1.36 17.78
CA PRO A 72 5.48 -2.17 19.00
C PRO A 72 6.39 -3.40 18.97
N GLN A 73 6.77 -3.89 20.15
CA GLN A 73 7.72 -5.02 20.29
C GLN A 73 7.24 -6.34 19.67
N GLN A 74 5.93 -6.56 19.53
CA GLN A 74 5.40 -7.74 18.83
C GLN A 74 5.69 -7.72 17.32
N TRP A 75 6.06 -6.57 16.77
CA TRP A 75 6.46 -6.41 15.38
C TRP A 75 7.97 -6.38 15.24
N LYS A 76 8.47 -6.95 14.16
CA LYS A 76 9.88 -6.86 13.77
C LYS A 76 9.99 -5.97 12.54
N LEU A 77 10.67 -4.83 12.67
CA LEU A 77 11.04 -4.02 11.52
C LEU A 77 12.05 -4.79 10.66
N LEU A 78 11.64 -5.16 9.45
CA LEU A 78 12.50 -5.86 8.49
C LEU A 78 13.30 -4.90 7.62
N MET A 79 12.68 -3.79 7.21
CA MET A 79 13.26 -2.80 6.30
C MET A 79 12.60 -1.44 6.51
N HIS A 80 13.39 -0.37 6.37
CA HIS A 80 12.93 1.02 6.31
C HIS A 80 13.47 1.65 5.03
N ILE A 81 12.62 2.36 4.30
CA ILE A 81 12.98 3.03 3.05
C ILE A 81 12.51 4.49 3.14
N ASP A 82 13.46 5.42 3.13
CA ASP A 82 13.16 6.83 2.92
C ASP A 82 12.87 7.05 1.44
N MET A 83 11.71 7.64 1.12
CA MET A 83 11.25 7.80 -0.25
C MET A 83 10.67 9.19 -0.52
N TYR A 84 10.80 9.62 -1.76
CA TYR A 84 10.13 10.80 -2.29
C TYR A 84 8.89 10.37 -3.06
N GLN A 85 7.74 10.91 -2.69
CA GLN A 85 6.52 10.79 -3.48
C GLN A 85 6.48 11.93 -4.50
N LEU A 86 6.45 11.57 -5.78
CA LEU A 86 6.34 12.53 -6.88
C LEU A 86 4.90 12.53 -7.41
N VAL A 87 4.39 13.71 -7.76
CA VAL A 87 3.05 13.89 -8.33
C VAL A 87 3.20 14.68 -9.63
N TYR A 88 2.61 14.16 -10.72
CA TYR A 88 2.43 14.90 -11.96
C TYR A 88 1.07 15.58 -11.92
N ASP A 89 1.04 16.89 -11.67
CA ASP A 89 -0.16 17.70 -11.45
C ASP A 89 -0.57 18.53 -12.68
N SER A 90 0.20 18.46 -13.77
CA SER A 90 -0.16 19.09 -15.04
C SER A 90 -1.39 18.44 -15.64
N LYS A 91 -2.24 19.27 -16.25
CA LYS A 91 -3.42 18.82 -17.01
C LYS A 91 -3.06 18.35 -18.41
N GLU A 92 -1.88 18.70 -18.89
CA GLU A 92 -1.40 18.32 -20.21
C GLU A 92 -0.76 16.94 -20.12
N ILE A 93 -1.27 15.97 -20.90
CA ILE A 93 -0.61 14.67 -21.04
C ILE A 93 0.34 14.80 -22.24
N PRO A 94 1.65 14.57 -22.07
CA PRO A 94 2.59 14.63 -23.19
C PRO A 94 2.17 13.64 -24.29
N ILE A 95 2.20 14.09 -25.54
CA ILE A 95 1.99 13.21 -26.69
C ILE A 95 3.26 12.39 -26.89
N ILE A 96 3.13 11.07 -26.86
CA ILE A 96 4.24 10.12 -27.00
C ILE A 96 3.93 9.19 -28.17
N ASP A 97 4.95 8.86 -28.96
CA ASP A 97 4.83 7.80 -29.97
C ASP A 97 4.79 6.42 -29.27
N GLN A 98 3.68 5.72 -29.42
CA GLN A 98 3.39 4.44 -28.78
C GLN A 98 3.52 3.25 -29.75
N GLN A 99 4.14 3.42 -30.93
CA GLN A 99 4.20 2.38 -31.97
C GLN A 99 4.71 1.00 -31.50
N ASN A 100 5.51 0.95 -30.43
CA ASN A 100 6.09 -0.29 -29.89
C ASN A 100 5.52 -0.70 -28.52
N TRP A 101 4.36 -0.17 -28.13
CA TRP A 101 3.72 -0.49 -26.86
C TRP A 101 2.62 -1.53 -27.10
N SER A 102 2.54 -2.52 -26.22
CA SER A 102 1.49 -3.55 -26.24
C SER A 102 0.95 -3.75 -24.84
N ASP A 103 -0.37 -3.94 -24.74
CA ASP A 103 -1.01 -4.31 -23.49
C ASP A 103 -0.58 -5.73 -23.07
N LEU A 104 -0.36 -5.91 -21.78
CA LEU A 104 0.01 -7.20 -21.20
C LEU A 104 -1.25 -8.00 -20.84
N SER A 105 -1.13 -9.32 -20.88
CA SER A 105 -2.20 -10.27 -20.60
C SER A 105 -1.72 -11.43 -19.73
N GLU A 106 -2.61 -12.40 -19.47
CA GLU A 106 -2.27 -13.60 -18.68
C GLU A 106 -1.14 -14.43 -19.28
N THR A 107 -0.91 -14.36 -20.61
CA THR A 107 0.20 -15.09 -21.26
C THR A 107 1.56 -14.57 -20.85
N ASP A 108 1.64 -13.32 -20.40
CA ASP A 108 2.89 -12.62 -20.11
C ASP A 108 3.29 -12.76 -18.63
N VAL A 109 2.37 -13.26 -17.78
CA VAL A 109 2.60 -13.51 -16.35
C VAL A 109 3.88 -14.31 -16.05
N PRO A 110 4.26 -15.35 -16.81
CA PRO A 110 5.50 -16.07 -16.56
C PRO A 110 6.77 -15.20 -16.60
N GLU A 111 6.77 -14.14 -17.41
CA GLU A 111 7.92 -13.23 -17.58
C GLU A 111 7.93 -12.07 -16.55
N MET A 112 6.83 -11.88 -15.81
CA MET A 112 6.65 -10.79 -14.84
C MET A 112 6.87 -11.20 -13.37
N LYS A 113 7.33 -12.43 -13.10
CA LYS A 113 7.60 -12.94 -11.75
C LYS A 113 9.06 -12.71 -11.35
#